data_AF-A0A840DEZ0-F1
#
_entry.id   AF-A0A840DEZ0-F1
#
_cell.length_a   1.000
_cell.length_b   1.000
_cell.length_c   1.000
_cell.angle_alpha   90.00
_cell.angle_beta   90.00
_cell.angle_gamma   90.00
#
_symmetry.space_group_name_H-M   'P 1'
#
loop_
_entity.id
_entity.type
_entity.pdbx_description
1 polymer ?
#
loop_
_entity_poly.entity_id
_entity_poly.type
_entity_poly.pdbx_seq_one_letter_code
_entity_poly.pdbx_strand_id
1 'polypeptide(L)'
;MFKRDFSKLVTRAVQHHSKFHSRGNLTPQRLIVHHWGGTTGGDQRLMNPNAEVSATYILYSDGTLIGQIPEFLCPWTSNNWQGRHDQNAITVEIQNSATGGDWPITDAAFNKLVELLADLAKYYGWNLQNPATVIGHRDVNPTTCPGNYLYSRLGLLRERALAVMGRPGVPVQPARHDFTAIVRGVRLGNYGVGVDRTRALEERYPGYGAAIQQEVNRQIREGEPIGAAARITHTPPTPTTPPAPTAPAAKKVDVSHAAVRVRAGRYGNGAERKQRLERDFPGRREEIEQEVEEQKRINTAAGFDICLLASEIRGGRYGNGAERQRRLKPEHRARYQEIDAEVQRQKNLVR
;
A
#
# COMPACT_ATOMS: atom_id res chain seq x y z
N MET A 1 -10.09 -30.35 23.26
CA MET A 1 -10.25 -29.05 22.59
C MET A 1 -11.05 -29.29 21.32
N PHE A 2 -12.16 -28.61 21.10
CA PHE A 2 -12.96 -28.79 19.89
C PHE A 2 -12.10 -28.43 18.66
N LYS A 3 -12.15 -29.26 17.61
CA LYS A 3 -11.49 -28.96 16.35
C LYS A 3 -12.26 -27.81 15.70
N ARG A 4 -11.57 -26.72 15.37
CA ARG A 4 -12.16 -25.56 14.71
C ARG A 4 -12.16 -25.79 13.21
N ASP A 5 -13.32 -25.66 12.59
CA ASP A 5 -13.42 -25.71 11.14
C ASP A 5 -12.87 -24.42 10.56
N PHE A 6 -13.45 -23.28 10.93
CA PHE A 6 -13.04 -21.98 10.43
C PHE A 6 -13.21 -20.87 11.47
N SER A 7 -12.59 -19.73 11.16
CA SER A 7 -12.80 -18.47 11.82
C SER A 7 -14.23 -17.99 11.63
N LYS A 8 -14.79 -17.39 12.67
CA LYS A 8 -16.10 -16.72 12.62
C LYS A 8 -16.15 -15.56 11.62
N LEU A 9 -14.99 -15.12 11.13
CA LEU A 9 -14.87 -14.08 10.11
C LEU A 9 -15.15 -14.59 8.69
N VAL A 10 -15.24 -15.91 8.51
CA VAL A 10 -15.57 -16.52 7.23
C VAL A 10 -17.01 -16.20 6.85
N THR A 11 -17.18 -15.69 5.63
CA THR A 11 -18.50 -15.41 5.04
C THR A 11 -19.17 -16.68 4.51
N ARG A 12 -18.38 -17.62 3.98
CA ARG A 12 -18.84 -18.95 3.52
C ARG A 12 -17.66 -19.93 3.41
N ALA A 13 -17.96 -21.22 3.46
CA ALA A 13 -17.01 -22.27 3.10
C ALA A 13 -17.15 -22.68 1.61
N VAL A 14 -16.07 -23.20 1.02
CA VAL A 14 -16.06 -23.84 -0.30
C VAL A 14 -15.65 -25.30 -0.20
N GLN A 15 -15.94 -26.07 -1.25
CA GLN A 15 -15.50 -27.46 -1.32
C GLN A 15 -13.97 -27.53 -1.33
N HIS A 16 -13.42 -28.37 -0.45
CA HIS A 16 -11.97 -28.58 -0.34
C HIS A 16 -11.43 -29.56 -1.39
N HIS A 17 -12.28 -30.32 -2.08
CA HIS A 17 -11.91 -31.33 -3.11
C HIS A 17 -10.84 -32.33 -2.65
N SER A 18 -10.88 -32.73 -1.37
CA SER A 18 -9.86 -33.56 -0.73
C SER A 18 -8.42 -33.07 -0.86
N LYS A 19 -8.22 -31.77 -1.12
CA LYS A 19 -6.90 -31.15 -1.30
C LYS A 19 -6.25 -30.79 0.04
N PHE A 20 -6.12 -31.79 0.90
CA PHE A 20 -5.54 -31.64 2.22
C PHE A 20 -4.86 -32.93 2.66
N HIS A 21 -4.05 -32.82 3.71
CA HIS A 21 -3.58 -33.94 4.49
C HIS A 21 -4.15 -33.89 5.91
N SER A 22 -4.07 -35.02 6.62
CA SER A 22 -4.27 -35.01 8.07
C SER A 22 -3.22 -34.12 8.74
N ARG A 23 -3.67 -33.25 9.65
CA ARG A 23 -2.78 -32.50 10.55
C ARG A 23 -2.28 -33.37 11.72
N GLY A 24 -2.79 -34.60 11.85
CA GLY A 24 -2.48 -35.48 12.97
C GLY A 24 -2.84 -34.85 14.31
N ASN A 25 -1.91 -34.92 15.26
CA ASN A 25 -2.05 -34.33 16.59
C ASN A 25 -1.39 -32.94 16.69
N LEU A 26 -0.91 -32.38 15.57
CA LEU A 26 -0.28 -31.06 15.58
C LEU A 26 -1.33 -29.96 15.67
N THR A 27 -1.04 -28.96 16.50
CA THR A 27 -1.80 -27.72 16.56
C THR A 27 -1.06 -26.66 15.75
N PRO A 28 -1.73 -25.89 14.87
CA PRO A 28 -1.10 -24.79 14.16
C PRO A 28 -0.43 -23.80 15.12
N GLN A 29 0.79 -23.36 14.83
CA GLN A 29 1.58 -22.43 15.64
C GLN A 29 1.88 -21.09 14.93
N ARG A 30 1.50 -20.97 13.65
CA ARG A 30 1.80 -19.79 12.84
C ARG A 30 0.80 -19.58 11.71
N LEU A 31 0.80 -18.38 11.17
CA LEU A 31 0.18 -18.02 9.89
C LEU A 31 1.26 -17.96 8.80
N ILE A 32 1.04 -18.62 7.67
CA ILE A 32 1.80 -18.39 6.44
C ILE A 32 0.92 -17.58 5.49
N VAL A 33 1.36 -16.37 5.17
CA VAL A 33 0.65 -15.52 4.22
C VAL A 33 1.15 -15.77 2.80
N HIS A 34 0.20 -15.82 1.88
CA HIS A 34 0.42 -15.96 0.46
C HIS A 34 -0.23 -14.81 -0.30
N HIS A 35 0.29 -14.53 -1.49
CA HIS A 35 -0.43 -13.73 -2.46
C HIS A 35 -0.74 -14.58 -3.69
N TRP A 36 -1.85 -14.25 -4.31
CA TRP A 36 -2.32 -14.85 -5.55
C TRP A 36 -1.32 -14.73 -6.71
N GLY A 37 -0.54 -13.64 -6.74
CA GLY A 37 0.26 -13.28 -7.90
C GLY A 37 -0.57 -12.68 -9.03
N GLY A 38 -1.73 -12.11 -8.71
CA GLY A 38 -2.67 -11.58 -9.70
C GLY A 38 -3.92 -10.96 -9.08
N THR A 39 -4.70 -10.29 -9.93
CA THR A 39 -5.99 -9.69 -9.56
C THR A 39 -7.17 -10.61 -9.85
N THR A 40 -7.02 -11.67 -10.67
CA THR A 40 -8.06 -12.61 -11.11
C THR A 40 -7.49 -14.00 -11.48
N GLY A 41 -8.32 -15.07 -11.61
CA GLY A 41 -7.95 -16.49 -11.84
C GLY A 41 -7.47 -17.44 -10.69
N GLY A 42 -6.90 -16.96 -9.59
CA GLY A 42 -6.29 -17.73 -8.50
C GLY A 42 -7.28 -18.36 -7.52
N ASP A 43 -8.41 -17.74 -7.22
CA ASP A 43 -9.50 -18.41 -6.50
C ASP A 43 -10.09 -19.56 -7.32
N GLN A 44 -10.23 -19.38 -8.63
CA GLN A 44 -10.61 -20.44 -9.58
C GLN A 44 -9.59 -21.59 -9.56
N ARG A 45 -8.28 -21.27 -9.54
CA ARG A 45 -7.21 -22.28 -9.40
C ARG A 45 -7.30 -23.01 -8.06
N LEU A 46 -7.50 -22.29 -6.96
CA LEU A 46 -7.67 -22.87 -5.63
C LEU A 46 -8.91 -23.74 -5.55
N MET A 47 -10.01 -23.40 -6.22
CA MET A 47 -11.24 -24.20 -6.22
C MET A 47 -11.26 -25.31 -7.29
N ASN A 48 -10.32 -25.33 -8.24
CA ASN A 48 -10.26 -26.38 -9.25
C ASN A 48 -9.88 -27.73 -8.60
N PRO A 49 -10.72 -28.79 -8.72
CA PRO A 49 -10.43 -30.10 -8.13
C PRO A 49 -9.16 -30.75 -8.69
N ASN A 50 -8.75 -30.41 -9.92
CA ASN A 50 -7.58 -30.97 -10.59
C ASN A 50 -6.29 -30.18 -10.33
N ALA A 51 -6.37 -29.04 -9.63
CA ALA A 51 -5.19 -28.27 -9.28
C ALA A 51 -4.66 -28.71 -7.93
N GLU A 52 -3.38 -29.10 -7.86
CA GLU A 52 -2.68 -29.52 -6.64
C GLU A 52 -2.29 -28.32 -5.75
N VAL A 53 -3.27 -27.48 -5.41
CA VAL A 53 -3.10 -26.32 -4.55
C VAL A 53 -4.38 -26.07 -3.76
N SER A 54 -4.23 -25.69 -2.49
CA SER A 54 -5.32 -25.28 -1.61
C SER A 54 -4.79 -24.35 -0.52
N ALA A 55 -5.69 -23.66 0.19
CA ALA A 55 -5.36 -22.86 1.37
C ALA A 55 -6.39 -23.07 2.49
N THR A 56 -6.05 -22.75 3.74
CA THR A 56 -7.07 -22.69 4.80
C THR A 56 -8.09 -21.61 4.47
N TYR A 57 -7.60 -20.43 4.11
CA TYR A 57 -8.39 -19.25 3.80
C TYR A 57 -8.07 -18.66 2.43
N ILE A 58 -9.10 -18.07 1.81
CA ILE A 58 -8.97 -17.26 0.61
C ILE A 58 -9.54 -15.88 0.94
N LEU A 59 -8.74 -14.84 0.72
CA LEU A 59 -9.04 -13.46 1.07
C LEU A 59 -9.05 -12.58 -0.18
N TYR A 60 -10.21 -11.99 -0.46
CA TYR A 60 -10.42 -11.11 -1.60
C TYR A 60 -10.07 -9.65 -1.27
N SER A 61 -9.83 -8.87 -2.32
CA SER A 61 -9.48 -7.45 -2.26
C SER A 61 -10.56 -6.56 -1.65
N ASP A 62 -11.81 -7.01 -1.55
CA ASP A 62 -12.89 -6.30 -0.86
C ASP A 62 -12.94 -6.60 0.66
N GLY A 63 -12.05 -7.47 1.16
CA GLY A 63 -12.06 -7.93 2.55
C GLY A 63 -12.97 -9.14 2.81
N THR A 64 -13.58 -9.73 1.77
CA THR A 64 -14.32 -10.98 1.87
C THR A 64 -13.34 -12.13 2.18
N LEU A 65 -13.57 -12.81 3.29
CA LEU A 65 -12.83 -14.00 3.70
C LEU A 65 -13.71 -15.23 3.50
N ILE A 66 -13.21 -16.25 2.80
CA ILE A 66 -13.84 -17.56 2.68
C ILE A 66 -12.94 -18.66 3.21
N GLY A 67 -13.53 -19.73 3.74
CA GLY A 67 -12.83 -20.92 4.21
C GLY A 67 -12.79 -22.00 3.12
N GLN A 68 -11.62 -22.59 2.88
CA GLN A 68 -11.49 -23.73 1.96
C GLN A 68 -11.11 -25.00 2.71
N ILE A 69 -9.90 -25.08 3.29
CA ILE A 69 -9.48 -26.23 4.10
C ILE A 69 -9.74 -25.93 5.57
N PRO A 70 -10.54 -26.73 6.30
CA PRO A 70 -10.75 -26.55 7.73
C PRO A 70 -9.44 -26.44 8.52
N GLU A 71 -9.37 -25.59 9.55
CA GLU A 71 -8.14 -25.30 10.31
C GLU A 71 -7.52 -26.56 10.94
N PHE A 72 -8.34 -27.56 11.29
CA PHE A 72 -7.89 -28.85 11.81
C PHE A 72 -7.27 -29.78 10.76
N LEU A 73 -7.33 -29.43 9.47
CA LEU A 73 -6.70 -30.14 8.35
C LEU A 73 -5.53 -29.32 7.79
N CYS A 74 -4.62 -29.99 7.08
CA CYS A 74 -3.43 -29.37 6.50
C CYS A 74 -3.65 -29.09 5.01
N PRO A 75 -3.64 -27.83 4.54
CA PRO A 75 -3.75 -27.52 3.11
C PRO A 75 -2.47 -27.90 2.35
N TRP A 76 -2.52 -27.78 1.01
CA TRP A 76 -1.40 -27.96 0.08
C TRP A 76 -1.00 -26.58 -0.47
N THR A 77 -0.35 -25.75 0.34
CA THR A 77 -0.10 -24.34 0.00
C THR A 77 1.39 -24.02 -0.15
N SER A 78 2.17 -24.23 0.91
CA SER A 78 3.48 -23.60 1.03
C SER A 78 4.63 -24.50 0.62
N ASN A 79 4.46 -25.82 0.59
CA ASN A 79 5.51 -26.74 0.19
C ASN A 79 4.99 -28.14 -0.13
N ASN A 80 5.90 -29.00 -0.62
CA ASN A 80 5.65 -30.43 -0.64
C ASN A 80 5.65 -30.98 0.81
N TRP A 81 4.96 -32.11 1.00
CA TRP A 81 4.71 -32.72 2.32
C TRP A 81 5.97 -32.91 3.20
N GLN A 82 7.15 -33.05 2.61
CA GLN A 82 8.41 -33.34 3.29
C GLN A 82 8.83 -32.26 4.29
N GLY A 83 8.61 -30.97 3.97
CA GLY A 83 8.99 -29.89 4.89
C GLY A 83 7.98 -29.61 6.01
N ARG A 84 6.79 -30.24 5.97
CA ARG A 84 5.72 -30.16 6.99
C ARG A 84 5.35 -28.73 7.45
N HIS A 85 5.67 -27.70 6.67
CA HIS A 85 5.43 -26.30 7.06
C HIS A 85 3.93 -26.02 7.19
N ASP A 86 3.13 -26.54 6.26
CA ASP A 86 1.67 -26.39 6.30
C ASP A 86 1.03 -27.14 7.48
N GLN A 87 1.65 -28.23 7.98
CA GLN A 87 1.13 -28.97 9.15
C GLN A 87 1.19 -28.16 10.43
N ASN A 88 2.12 -27.21 10.53
CA ASN A 88 2.26 -26.32 11.66
C ASN A 88 1.64 -24.93 11.42
N ALA A 89 0.95 -24.74 10.29
CA ALA A 89 0.45 -23.44 9.87
C ALA A 89 -1.03 -23.44 9.49
N ILE A 90 -1.63 -22.29 9.69
CA ILE A 90 -2.78 -21.84 8.92
C ILE A 90 -2.25 -21.08 7.70
N THR A 91 -2.85 -21.28 6.53
CA THR A 91 -2.43 -20.61 5.29
C THR A 91 -3.54 -19.73 4.74
N VAL A 92 -3.18 -18.56 4.21
CA VAL A 92 -4.13 -17.62 3.60
C VAL A 92 -3.60 -17.16 2.26
N GLU A 93 -4.39 -17.38 1.21
CA GLU A 93 -4.16 -16.87 -0.14
C GLU A 93 -4.89 -15.55 -0.34
N ILE A 94 -4.16 -14.50 -0.76
CA ILE A 94 -4.68 -13.13 -0.76
C ILE A 94 -4.65 -12.56 -2.18
N GLN A 95 -5.80 -12.09 -2.66
CA GLN A 95 -5.94 -11.42 -3.96
C GLN A 95 -5.13 -10.12 -3.97
N ASN A 96 -4.34 -9.90 -5.03
CA ASN A 96 -3.67 -8.63 -5.22
C ASN A 96 -4.64 -7.57 -5.76
N SER A 97 -4.38 -6.31 -5.44
CA SER A 97 -5.12 -5.17 -5.99
C SER A 97 -4.54 -4.65 -7.31
N ALA A 98 -3.30 -5.03 -7.64
CA ALA A 98 -2.65 -4.76 -8.92
C ALA A 98 -1.62 -5.84 -9.26
N THR A 99 -1.35 -6.00 -10.56
CA THR A 99 -0.31 -6.90 -11.08
C THR A 99 1.04 -6.19 -11.17
N GLY A 100 2.12 -6.85 -10.77
CA GLY A 100 3.48 -6.32 -10.86
C GLY A 100 3.79 -5.23 -9.81
N GLY A 101 4.96 -4.61 -9.95
CA GLY A 101 5.50 -3.72 -8.92
C GLY A 101 5.75 -4.49 -7.62
N ASP A 102 5.20 -3.99 -6.51
CA ASP A 102 5.35 -4.61 -5.19
C ASP A 102 4.25 -5.62 -4.84
N TRP A 103 3.32 -5.92 -5.76
CA TRP A 103 2.16 -6.79 -5.53
C TRP A 103 1.28 -6.30 -4.38
N PRO A 104 0.69 -5.10 -4.48
CA PRO A 104 -0.13 -4.56 -3.41
C PRO A 104 -1.38 -5.40 -3.15
N ILE A 105 -1.90 -5.29 -1.93
CA ILE A 105 -3.26 -5.69 -1.57
C ILE A 105 -4.01 -4.46 -1.04
N THR A 106 -5.33 -4.50 -1.03
CA THR A 106 -6.15 -3.40 -0.50
C THR A 106 -6.05 -3.32 1.04
N ASP A 107 -6.49 -2.18 1.58
CA ASP A 107 -6.72 -2.04 3.02
C ASP A 107 -7.77 -2.98 3.57
N ALA A 108 -8.85 -3.20 2.83
CA ALA A 108 -9.91 -4.10 3.26
C ALA A 108 -9.37 -5.53 3.48
N ALA A 109 -8.55 -6.02 2.54
CA ALA A 109 -7.85 -7.28 2.69
C ALA A 109 -6.85 -7.24 3.86
N PHE A 110 -5.99 -6.23 3.96
CA PHE A 110 -5.00 -6.17 5.04
C PHE A 110 -5.65 -6.08 6.43
N ASN A 111 -6.74 -5.32 6.58
CA ASN A 111 -7.48 -5.21 7.84
C ASN A 111 -8.20 -6.51 8.19
N LYS A 112 -8.80 -7.20 7.21
CA LYS A 112 -9.38 -8.52 7.43
C LYS A 112 -8.32 -9.54 7.86
N LEU A 113 -7.11 -9.45 7.28
CA LEU A 113 -5.97 -10.28 7.67
C LEU A 113 -5.51 -10.01 9.12
N VAL A 114 -5.54 -8.75 9.56
CA VAL A 114 -5.29 -8.37 10.97
C VAL A 114 -6.34 -9.00 11.90
N GLU A 115 -7.62 -8.90 11.57
CA GLU A 115 -8.71 -9.50 12.35
C GLU A 115 -8.55 -11.03 12.43
N LEU A 116 -8.25 -11.67 11.30
CA LEU A 116 -8.01 -13.10 11.22
C LEU A 116 -6.83 -13.53 12.08
N LEU A 117 -5.69 -12.82 12.00
CA LEU A 117 -4.53 -13.14 12.82
C LEU A 117 -4.81 -12.98 14.32
N ALA A 118 -5.52 -11.93 14.72
CA ALA A 118 -5.90 -11.72 16.12
C ALA A 118 -6.82 -12.84 16.65
N ASP A 119 -7.77 -13.26 15.82
CA ASP A 119 -8.70 -14.34 16.14
C ASP A 119 -7.99 -15.70 16.22
N LEU A 120 -7.10 -16.03 15.27
CA LEU A 120 -6.27 -17.23 15.30
C LEU A 120 -5.33 -17.24 16.51
N ALA A 121 -4.65 -16.13 16.78
CA ALA A 121 -3.74 -16.02 17.92
C ALA A 121 -4.47 -16.15 19.25
N LYS A 122 -5.68 -15.59 19.36
CA LYS A 122 -6.53 -15.78 20.54
C LYS A 122 -7.00 -17.24 20.70
N TYR A 123 -7.39 -17.88 19.60
CA TYR A 123 -7.89 -19.26 19.63
C TYR A 123 -6.80 -20.28 19.95
N TYR A 124 -5.62 -20.14 19.34
CA TYR A 124 -4.51 -21.08 19.48
C TYR A 124 -3.45 -20.67 20.51
N GLY A 125 -3.57 -19.49 21.12
CA GLY A 125 -2.61 -18.99 22.11
C GLY A 125 -1.27 -18.56 21.50
N TRP A 126 -1.26 -18.04 20.27
CA TRP A 126 -0.01 -17.65 19.61
C TRP A 126 0.61 -16.39 20.21
N ASN A 127 1.93 -16.38 20.36
CA ASN A 127 2.69 -15.20 20.75
C ASN A 127 3.02 -14.32 19.54
N LEU A 128 2.24 -13.28 19.29
CA LEU A 128 2.46 -12.34 18.17
C LEU A 128 3.74 -11.50 18.27
N GLN A 129 4.39 -11.44 19.44
CA GLN A 129 5.70 -10.79 19.55
C GLN A 129 6.80 -11.60 18.84
N ASN A 130 6.61 -12.92 18.69
CA ASN A 130 7.54 -13.78 17.97
C ASN A 130 7.42 -13.57 16.44
N PRO A 131 8.49 -13.18 15.73
CA PRO A 131 8.49 -13.07 14.26
C PRO A 131 8.10 -14.35 13.53
N ALA A 132 8.42 -15.52 14.08
CA ALA A 132 8.11 -16.80 13.44
C ALA A 132 6.61 -17.17 13.46
N THR A 133 5.78 -16.41 14.18
CA THR A 133 4.32 -16.62 14.23
C THR A 133 3.62 -16.15 12.95
N VAL A 134 4.24 -15.25 12.18
CA VAL A 134 3.72 -14.81 10.88
C VAL A 134 4.86 -14.74 9.88
N ILE A 135 4.82 -15.61 8.89
CA ILE A 135 5.86 -15.74 7.87
C ILE A 135 5.24 -15.67 6.46
N GLY A 136 6.05 -15.37 5.47
CA GLY A 136 5.67 -15.47 4.07
C GLY A 136 6.03 -16.83 3.47
N HIS A 137 5.41 -17.18 2.35
CA HIS A 137 5.77 -18.40 1.61
C HIS A 137 7.27 -18.49 1.29
N ARG A 138 7.91 -17.36 0.94
CA ARG A 138 9.35 -17.30 0.68
C ARG A 138 10.26 -17.68 1.86
N ASP A 139 9.74 -17.70 3.08
CA ASP A 139 10.50 -18.12 4.27
C ASP A 139 10.65 -19.65 4.35
N VAL A 140 9.84 -20.39 3.58
CA VAL A 140 9.77 -21.85 3.61
C VAL A 140 9.99 -22.50 2.24
N ASN A 141 10.02 -21.71 1.17
CA ASN A 141 10.24 -22.19 -0.19
C ASN A 141 10.86 -21.11 -1.09
N PRO A 142 11.62 -21.47 -2.14
CA PRO A 142 12.24 -20.50 -3.04
C PRO A 142 11.21 -19.90 -4.01
N THR A 143 10.52 -18.85 -3.59
CA THR A 143 9.45 -18.18 -4.34
C THR A 143 9.46 -16.67 -4.11
N THR A 144 8.78 -15.91 -4.98
CA THR A 144 8.51 -14.48 -4.77
C THR A 144 7.23 -14.24 -3.96
N CYS A 145 6.44 -15.27 -3.66
CA CYS A 145 5.29 -15.17 -2.76
C CYS A 145 5.76 -14.79 -1.33
N PRO A 146 5.09 -13.88 -0.59
CA PRO A 146 3.79 -13.23 -0.82
C PRO A 146 3.87 -11.86 -1.50
N GLY A 147 4.88 -11.63 -2.35
CA GLY A 147 5.19 -10.31 -2.88
C GLY A 147 5.82 -9.37 -1.84
N ASN A 148 6.41 -8.28 -2.30
CA ASN A 148 7.15 -7.36 -1.42
C ASN A 148 6.23 -6.55 -0.50
N TYR A 149 5.00 -6.24 -0.94
CA TYR A 149 4.04 -5.47 -0.17
C TYR A 149 3.69 -6.16 1.14
N LEU A 150 3.23 -7.42 1.09
CA LEU A 150 2.88 -8.19 2.29
C LEU A 150 4.12 -8.54 3.11
N TYR A 151 5.20 -8.98 2.47
CA TYR A 151 6.39 -9.44 3.16
C TYR A 151 7.06 -8.33 3.99
N SER A 152 7.11 -7.10 3.48
CA SER A 152 7.61 -5.93 4.24
C SER A 152 6.67 -5.49 5.39
N ARG A 153 5.44 -6.02 5.45
CA ARG A 153 4.39 -5.64 6.41
C ARG A 153 4.06 -6.73 7.43
N LEU A 154 4.77 -7.86 7.46
CA LEU A 154 4.51 -8.94 8.44
C LEU A 154 4.66 -8.47 9.90
N GLY A 155 5.62 -7.57 10.17
CA GLY A 155 5.76 -6.93 11.48
C GLY A 155 4.55 -6.05 11.83
N LEU A 156 4.12 -5.20 10.91
CA LEU A 156 2.94 -4.33 11.07
C LEU A 156 1.65 -5.14 11.28
N LEU A 157 1.51 -6.27 10.57
CA LEU A 157 0.39 -7.18 10.72
C LEU A 157 0.33 -7.75 12.16
N ARG A 158 1.45 -8.23 12.70
CA ARG A 158 1.54 -8.71 14.09
C ARG A 158 1.23 -7.62 15.11
N GLU A 159 1.81 -6.43 14.93
CA GLU A 159 1.59 -5.27 15.79
C GLU A 159 0.10 -4.90 15.86
N ARG A 160 -0.57 -4.79 14.71
CA ARG A 160 -2.00 -4.45 14.65
C ARG A 160 -2.89 -5.55 15.23
N ALA A 161 -2.57 -6.83 14.99
CA ALA A 161 -3.34 -7.93 15.56
C ALA A 161 -3.20 -8.00 17.09
N LEU A 162 -2.01 -7.74 17.62
CA LEU A 162 -1.79 -7.64 19.08
C LEU A 162 -2.61 -6.50 19.69
N ALA A 163 -2.69 -5.35 19.02
CA ALA A 163 -3.52 -4.22 19.46
C ALA A 163 -5.03 -4.57 19.49
N VAL A 164 -5.52 -5.38 18.55
CA VAL A 164 -6.90 -5.90 18.55
C VAL A 164 -7.14 -6.86 19.73
N MET A 165 -6.17 -7.72 20.06
CA MET A 165 -6.30 -8.67 21.18
C MET A 165 -6.31 -8.00 22.56
N GLY A 166 -5.64 -6.86 22.71
CA GLY A 166 -5.52 -6.12 23.98
C GLY A 166 -6.76 -5.33 24.43
N ARG A 167 -7.91 -5.44 23.74
CA ARG A 167 -9.17 -4.74 24.10
C ARG A 167 -10.36 -5.71 24.13
N PRO A 168 -10.89 -6.09 25.32
CA PRO A 168 -12.12 -6.88 25.39
C PRO A 168 -13.37 -6.00 25.25
N GLY A 169 -14.30 -6.39 24.36
CA GLY A 169 -15.74 -6.10 24.53
C GLY A 169 -16.31 -4.77 24.00
N VAL A 170 -15.60 -3.98 23.21
CA VAL A 170 -16.21 -2.80 22.56
C VAL A 170 -16.85 -3.25 21.24
N PRO A 171 -18.12 -2.90 20.94
CA PRO A 171 -18.63 -2.93 19.57
C PRO A 171 -17.60 -2.25 18.66
N VAL A 172 -17.31 -2.78 17.47
CA VAL A 172 -16.39 -2.13 16.52
C VAL A 172 -17.00 -0.79 16.13
N GLN A 173 -16.74 0.25 16.94
CA GLN A 173 -16.82 1.63 16.50
C GLN A 173 -15.78 1.80 15.40
N PRO A 174 -16.02 2.63 14.37
CA PRO A 174 -15.02 2.90 13.34
C PRO A 174 -13.73 3.29 14.06
N ALA A 175 -12.70 2.46 13.87
CA ALA A 175 -11.52 2.47 14.70
C ALA A 175 -10.93 3.88 14.75
N ARG A 176 -10.74 4.42 15.97
CA ARG A 176 -9.88 5.60 16.18
C ARG A 176 -8.57 5.35 15.44
N HIS A 177 -8.30 6.15 14.40
CA HIS A 177 -7.12 5.96 13.58
C HIS A 177 -5.86 6.07 14.44
N ASP A 178 -4.94 5.11 14.30
CA ASP A 178 -3.60 5.24 14.87
C ASP A 178 -2.79 6.17 13.98
N PHE A 179 -2.95 7.47 14.23
CA PHE A 179 -2.27 8.50 13.48
C PHE A 179 -0.75 8.40 13.60
N THR A 180 -0.20 7.84 14.68
CA THR A 180 1.24 7.65 14.83
C THR A 180 1.76 6.66 13.80
N ALA A 181 1.11 5.50 13.68
CA ALA A 181 1.46 4.51 12.66
C ALA A 181 1.25 5.03 11.24
N ILE A 182 0.19 5.80 11.01
CA ILE A 182 -0.12 6.38 9.69
C ILE A 182 0.97 7.41 9.31
N VAL A 183 1.26 8.37 10.17
CA VAL A 183 2.30 9.40 9.96
C VAL A 183 3.67 8.76 9.77
N ARG A 184 4.01 7.74 10.57
CA ARG A 184 5.22 6.94 10.38
C ARG A 184 5.26 6.32 8.97
N GLY A 185 4.17 5.68 8.55
CA GLY A 185 4.08 5.09 7.22
C GLY A 185 4.19 6.13 6.09
N VAL A 186 3.64 7.33 6.27
CA VAL A 186 3.80 8.43 5.31
C VAL A 186 5.26 8.88 5.22
N ARG A 187 5.94 9.02 6.36
CA ARG A 187 7.37 9.39 6.42
C ARG A 187 8.29 8.29 5.88
N LEU A 188 7.84 7.04 5.90
CA LEU A 188 8.51 5.89 5.29
C LEU A 188 8.15 5.69 3.80
N GLY A 189 7.26 6.52 3.23
CA GLY A 189 6.91 6.49 1.81
C GLY A 189 5.76 5.54 1.43
N ASN A 190 5.07 4.94 2.39
CA ASN A 190 4.03 3.92 2.16
C ASN A 190 2.74 4.45 1.51
N TYR A 191 2.61 5.77 1.36
CA TYR A 191 1.43 6.46 0.83
C TYR A 191 1.78 7.26 -0.43
N GLY A 192 2.88 6.96 -1.12
CA GLY A 192 3.32 7.72 -2.28
C GLY A 192 3.86 9.11 -1.94
N VAL A 193 3.91 10.01 -2.92
CA VAL A 193 4.50 11.36 -2.81
C VAL A 193 3.56 12.42 -3.41
N GLY A 194 3.68 13.67 -2.94
CA GLY A 194 2.94 14.81 -3.49
C GLY A 194 1.42 14.63 -3.53
N VAL A 195 0.80 15.01 -4.65
CA VAL A 195 -0.66 14.95 -4.83
C VAL A 195 -1.23 13.53 -4.78
N ASP A 196 -0.44 12.52 -5.18
CA ASP A 196 -0.85 11.11 -5.10
C ASP A 196 -0.93 10.65 -3.64
N ARG A 197 -0.04 11.17 -2.77
CA ARG A 197 -0.14 10.97 -1.32
C ARG A 197 -1.35 11.65 -0.73
N THR A 198 -1.62 12.90 -1.09
CA THR A 198 -2.80 13.61 -0.60
C THR A 198 -4.08 12.89 -1.00
N ARG A 199 -4.18 12.44 -2.25
CA ARG A 199 -5.32 11.63 -2.73
C ARG A 199 -5.41 10.30 -2.00
N ALA A 200 -4.30 9.57 -1.87
CA ALA A 200 -4.27 8.29 -1.17
C ALA A 200 -4.63 8.42 0.31
N LEU A 201 -4.25 9.52 0.97
CA LEU A 201 -4.60 9.77 2.37
C LEU A 201 -6.07 10.16 2.55
N GLU A 202 -6.63 10.96 1.65
CA GLU A 202 -8.06 11.34 1.72
C GLU A 202 -8.98 10.18 1.33
N GLU A 203 -8.59 9.38 0.34
CA GLU A 203 -9.32 8.17 -0.07
C GLU A 203 -9.29 7.10 1.03
N ARG A 204 -8.16 6.96 1.74
CA ARG A 204 -7.94 5.93 2.76
C ARG A 204 -8.36 6.37 4.17
N TYR A 205 -8.36 7.67 4.44
CA TYR A 205 -8.79 8.29 5.70
C TYR A 205 -9.64 9.55 5.43
N PRO A 206 -10.89 9.39 4.92
CA PRO A 206 -11.75 10.51 4.60
C PRO A 206 -11.94 11.47 5.79
N GLY A 207 -11.75 12.77 5.56
CA GLY A 207 -11.82 13.80 6.59
C GLY A 207 -10.55 13.95 7.45
N TYR A 208 -9.54 13.11 7.25
CA TYR A 208 -8.28 13.15 8.00
C TYR A 208 -7.03 13.32 7.14
N GLY A 209 -7.13 13.21 5.80
CA GLY A 209 -5.97 13.26 4.91
C GLY A 209 -5.15 14.54 5.08
N ALA A 210 -5.83 15.68 5.20
CA ALA A 210 -5.20 16.97 5.48
C ALA A 210 -4.50 17.01 6.85
N ALA A 211 -5.14 16.51 7.91
CA ALA A 211 -4.57 16.50 9.26
C ALA A 211 -3.34 15.60 9.36
N ILE A 212 -3.37 14.43 8.71
CA ILE A 212 -2.24 13.50 8.62
C ILE A 212 -1.07 14.18 7.89
N GLN A 213 -1.34 14.84 6.76
CA GLN A 213 -0.30 15.52 6.00
C GLN A 213 0.30 16.72 6.76
N GLN A 214 -0.52 17.45 7.52
CA GLN A 214 -0.05 18.54 8.37
C GLN A 214 0.85 18.03 9.50
N GLU A 215 0.49 16.91 10.13
CA GLU A 215 1.29 16.31 11.20
C GLU A 215 2.64 15.80 10.67
N VAL A 216 2.67 15.19 9.48
CA VAL A 216 3.92 14.82 8.80
C VAL A 216 4.81 16.06 8.58
N ASN A 217 4.23 17.15 8.08
CA ASN A 217 4.95 18.40 7.84
C ASN A 217 5.46 19.03 9.15
N ARG A 218 4.69 18.92 10.24
CA ARG A 218 5.07 19.38 11.57
C ARG A 218 6.28 18.60 12.09
N GLN A 219 6.22 17.27 12.11
CA GLN A 219 7.32 16.43 12.58
C GLN A 219 8.62 16.65 11.80
N ILE A 220 8.52 16.86 10.48
CA ILE A 220 9.69 17.17 9.65
C ILE A 220 10.27 18.54 10.02
N ARG A 221 9.41 19.56 10.20
CA ARG A 221 9.83 20.92 10.56
C ARG A 221 10.49 20.98 11.93
N GLU A 222 9.97 20.21 12.88
CA GLU A 222 10.49 20.14 14.25
C GLU A 222 11.65 19.15 14.42
N GLY A 223 12.03 18.42 13.36
CA GLY A 223 13.13 17.46 13.41
C GLY A 223 12.83 16.19 14.23
N GLU A 224 11.56 15.88 14.45
CA GLU A 224 11.11 14.74 15.26
C GLU A 224 11.50 13.40 14.60
N PRO A 225 11.91 12.38 15.37
CA PRO A 225 12.30 11.08 14.83
C PRO A 225 11.13 10.37 14.14
N ILE A 226 11.43 9.52 13.17
CA ILE A 226 10.41 8.69 12.51
C ILE A 226 9.84 7.72 13.56
N GLY A 227 8.55 7.85 13.86
CA GLY A 227 7.88 7.10 14.94
C GLY A 227 7.47 7.95 16.14
N ALA A 228 7.79 9.25 16.15
CA ALA A 228 7.24 10.19 17.12
C ALA A 228 5.71 10.17 17.12
N ALA A 229 5.12 10.26 18.32
CA ALA A 229 3.68 10.24 18.52
C ALA A 229 2.98 11.34 17.71
N ALA A 230 1.95 10.96 16.94
CA ALA A 230 1.17 11.91 16.15
C ALA A 230 0.24 12.74 17.03
N ARG A 231 0.28 14.06 16.88
CA ARG A 231 -0.52 15.01 17.67
C ARG A 231 -1.81 15.42 16.94
N ILE A 232 -2.59 14.43 16.48
CA ILE A 232 -3.83 14.67 15.75
C ILE A 232 -5.03 14.53 16.71
N THR A 233 -5.68 15.66 17.02
CA THR A 233 -6.86 15.74 17.90
C THR A 233 -8.17 15.98 17.15
N HIS A 234 -8.16 15.92 15.81
CA HIS A 234 -9.35 16.17 15.00
C HIS A 234 -10.45 15.13 15.20
N THR A 235 -11.67 15.64 15.36
CA THR A 235 -12.91 14.87 15.22
C THR A 235 -13.41 15.15 13.80
N PRO A 236 -13.67 14.13 12.97
CA PRO A 236 -14.08 14.36 11.59
C PRO A 236 -15.47 15.00 11.64
N PRO A 237 -15.82 15.90 10.71
CA PRO A 237 -17.20 16.37 10.63
C PRO A 237 -18.13 15.15 10.48
N THR A 238 -19.24 15.16 11.21
CA THR A 238 -20.27 14.11 11.16
C THR A 238 -20.65 13.82 9.70
N PRO A 239 -20.95 12.57 9.30
CA PRO A 239 -21.39 12.28 7.94
C PRO A 239 -22.78 12.87 7.71
N THR A 240 -22.83 14.17 7.42
CA THR A 240 -23.99 14.80 6.84
C THR A 240 -23.96 14.53 5.35
N THR A 241 -25.11 14.15 4.81
CA THR A 241 -25.45 14.11 3.39
C THR A 241 -24.67 15.18 2.62
N PRO A 242 -24.02 14.84 1.48
CA PRO A 242 -23.21 15.80 0.72
C PRO A 242 -24.00 17.09 0.51
N PRO A 243 -23.47 18.27 0.88
CA PRO A 243 -24.12 19.52 0.52
C PRO A 243 -24.14 19.59 -1.01
N ALA A 244 -25.30 20.01 -1.55
CA ALA A 244 -25.46 20.27 -2.97
C ALA A 244 -24.29 21.12 -3.49
N PRO A 245 -23.80 20.85 -4.71
CA PRO A 245 -22.53 21.41 -5.17
C PRO A 245 -22.64 22.94 -5.28
N THR A 246 -22.06 23.65 -4.32
CA THR A 246 -21.62 25.03 -4.55
C THR A 246 -20.41 24.99 -5.49
N ALA A 247 -20.47 25.80 -6.55
CA ALA A 247 -19.53 25.82 -7.66
C ALA A 247 -18.05 25.76 -7.19
N PRO A 248 -17.22 24.89 -7.79
CA PRO A 248 -15.84 24.69 -7.35
C PRO A 248 -14.99 25.92 -7.64
N ALA A 249 -14.25 26.39 -6.63
CA ALA A 249 -13.12 27.27 -6.84
C ALA A 249 -12.09 26.56 -7.75
N ALA A 250 -11.56 27.29 -8.74
CA ALA A 250 -10.67 26.76 -9.76
C ALA A 250 -9.48 26.00 -9.15
N LYS A 251 -9.32 24.72 -9.51
CA LYS A 251 -8.15 23.91 -9.14
C LYS A 251 -6.91 24.50 -9.82
N LYS A 252 -5.89 24.86 -9.04
CA LYS A 252 -4.58 25.28 -9.57
C LYS A 252 -3.96 24.13 -10.36
N VAL A 253 -3.53 24.39 -11.59
CA VAL A 253 -2.97 23.36 -12.49
C VAL A 253 -1.45 23.48 -12.54
N ASP A 254 -0.77 22.36 -12.34
CA ASP A 254 0.69 22.26 -12.35
C ASP A 254 1.20 21.89 -13.74
N VAL A 255 1.29 22.90 -14.61
CA VAL A 255 1.65 22.77 -16.03
C VAL A 255 3.03 22.15 -16.21
N SER A 256 4.03 22.56 -15.42
CA SER A 256 5.40 22.05 -15.52
C SER A 256 5.51 20.56 -15.17
N HIS A 257 4.78 20.09 -14.14
CA HIS A 257 4.79 18.67 -13.79
C HIS A 257 4.11 17.80 -14.86
N ALA A 258 3.03 18.30 -15.47
CA ALA A 258 2.38 17.63 -16.59
C ALA A 258 3.33 17.51 -17.79
N ALA A 259 4.02 18.59 -18.15
CA ALA A 259 4.98 18.62 -19.26
C ALA A 259 6.14 17.62 -19.08
N VAL A 260 6.70 17.50 -17.87
CA VAL A 260 7.75 16.50 -17.56
C VAL A 260 7.25 15.07 -17.80
N ARG A 261 6.01 14.75 -17.41
CA ARG A 261 5.42 13.43 -17.61
C ARG A 261 5.10 13.15 -19.09
N VAL A 262 4.74 14.17 -19.86
CA VAL A 262 4.57 14.08 -21.30
C VAL A 262 5.91 13.76 -21.99
N ARG A 263 6.99 14.48 -21.64
CA ARG A 263 8.36 14.20 -22.13
C ARG A 263 8.83 12.79 -21.77
N ALA A 264 8.45 12.29 -20.59
CA ALA A 264 8.72 10.92 -20.14
C ALA A 264 7.81 9.86 -20.80
N GLY A 265 7.00 10.20 -21.81
CA GLY A 265 6.14 9.27 -22.55
C GLY A 265 4.90 8.78 -21.80
N ARG A 266 4.64 9.26 -20.57
CA ARG A 266 3.56 8.72 -19.72
C ARG A 266 2.15 9.11 -20.16
N TYR A 267 2.03 10.03 -21.11
CA TYR A 267 0.76 10.46 -21.69
C TYR A 267 0.52 9.87 -23.09
N GLY A 268 1.39 8.98 -23.59
CA GLY A 268 1.28 8.46 -24.94
C GLY A 268 1.66 9.48 -26.01
N ASN A 269 1.30 9.20 -27.26
CA ASN A 269 1.72 9.96 -28.44
C ASN A 269 0.50 10.41 -29.28
N GLY A 270 0.65 11.51 -30.03
CA GLY A 270 -0.37 11.99 -30.96
C GLY A 270 -1.76 12.19 -30.32
N ALA A 271 -2.78 11.52 -30.87
CA ALA A 271 -4.17 11.64 -30.43
C ALA A 271 -4.41 11.16 -28.99
N GLU A 272 -3.70 10.11 -28.55
CA GLU A 272 -3.82 9.56 -27.19
C GLU A 272 -3.37 10.58 -26.14
N ARG A 273 -2.26 11.28 -26.41
CA ARG A 273 -1.74 12.36 -25.58
C ARG A 273 -2.73 13.51 -25.48
N LYS A 274 -3.25 13.94 -26.63
CA LYS A 274 -4.23 15.03 -26.72
C LYS A 274 -5.46 14.73 -25.86
N GLN A 275 -6.01 13.51 -25.97
CA GLN A 275 -7.19 13.09 -25.22
C GLN A 275 -6.93 13.01 -23.71
N ARG A 276 -5.78 12.46 -23.30
CA ARG A 276 -5.43 12.34 -21.88
C ARG A 276 -5.15 13.70 -21.24
N LEU A 277 -4.45 14.60 -21.94
CA LEU A 277 -4.21 15.96 -21.44
C LEU A 277 -5.50 16.77 -21.32
N GLU A 278 -6.43 16.65 -22.27
CA GLU A 278 -7.72 17.34 -22.18
C GLU A 278 -8.59 16.79 -21.03
N ARG A 279 -8.54 15.48 -20.78
CA ARG A 279 -9.24 14.85 -19.66
C ARG A 279 -8.65 15.25 -18.31
N ASP A 280 -7.33 15.24 -18.19
CA ASP A 280 -6.63 15.42 -16.92
C ASP A 280 -6.41 16.91 -16.58
N PHE A 281 -6.35 17.78 -17.61
CA PHE A 281 -6.09 19.22 -17.52
C PHE A 281 -6.96 20.01 -18.53
N PRO A 282 -8.29 20.01 -18.36
CA PRO A 282 -9.21 20.62 -19.32
C PRO A 282 -8.87 22.10 -19.56
N GLY A 283 -8.73 22.48 -20.83
CA GLY A 283 -8.42 23.85 -21.24
C GLY A 283 -6.97 24.32 -21.03
N ARG A 284 -6.06 23.46 -20.53
CA ARG A 284 -4.63 23.82 -20.29
C ARG A 284 -3.67 23.05 -21.20
N ARG A 285 -4.18 22.30 -22.17
CA ARG A 285 -3.37 21.46 -23.08
C ARG A 285 -2.30 22.26 -23.81
N GLU A 286 -2.64 23.40 -24.39
CA GLU A 286 -1.71 24.21 -25.19
C GLU A 286 -0.57 24.77 -24.33
N GLU A 287 -0.85 25.20 -23.10
CA GLU A 287 0.18 25.64 -22.15
C GLU A 287 1.13 24.49 -21.77
N ILE A 288 0.59 23.27 -21.58
CA ILE A 288 1.40 22.08 -21.30
C ILE A 288 2.27 21.72 -22.51
N GLU A 289 1.75 21.81 -23.73
CA GLU A 289 2.51 21.53 -24.95
C GLU A 289 3.60 22.57 -25.22
N GLN A 290 3.35 23.85 -24.94
CA GLN A 290 4.36 24.91 -24.99
C GLN A 290 5.47 24.68 -23.97
N GLU A 291 5.10 24.34 -22.73
CA GLU A 291 6.07 24.04 -21.67
C GLU A 291 6.87 22.75 -21.97
N VAL A 292 6.28 21.76 -22.66
CA VAL A 292 7.02 20.59 -23.16
C VAL A 292 8.12 21.01 -24.14
N GLU A 293 7.85 21.97 -25.02
CA GLU A 293 8.83 22.45 -25.99
C GLU A 293 9.90 23.33 -25.33
N GLU A 294 9.51 24.19 -24.39
CA GLU A 294 10.46 24.99 -23.60
C GLU A 294 11.41 24.11 -22.78
N GLN A 295 10.90 23.06 -22.13
CA GLN A 295 11.70 22.09 -21.39
C GLN A 295 12.68 21.31 -22.29
N LYS A 296 12.40 21.14 -23.59
CA LYS A 296 13.37 20.53 -24.52
C LYS A 296 14.54 21.47 -24.82
N ARG A 297 14.32 22.80 -24.83
CA ARG A 297 15.38 23.81 -25.07
C ARG A 297 16.32 23.95 -23.88
N ILE A 298 15.82 23.70 -22.67
CA ILE A 298 16.61 23.71 -21.43
C ILE A 298 17.53 22.46 -21.32
N ASN A 299 17.37 21.47 -22.20
CA ASN A 299 17.95 20.13 -22.07
C ASN A 299 19.35 19.93 -22.70
N THR A 300 20.22 20.94 -22.71
CA THR A 300 21.57 20.81 -23.30
C THR A 300 22.67 21.40 -22.45
N ALA A 301 23.16 20.59 -21.51
CA ALA A 301 24.58 20.37 -21.22
C ALA A 301 24.66 19.30 -20.12
N ALA A 302 25.58 18.33 -20.21
CA ALA A 302 25.97 17.41 -19.13
C ALA A 302 24.88 16.47 -18.51
N GLY A 303 24.47 15.44 -19.26
CA GLY A 303 24.22 14.09 -18.71
C GLY A 303 22.97 13.81 -17.85
N PHE A 304 22.16 14.81 -17.48
CA PHE A 304 20.89 14.59 -16.75
C PHE A 304 19.86 15.70 -17.00
N ASP A 305 18.57 15.37 -16.83
CA ASP A 305 17.45 16.27 -17.10
C ASP A 305 17.18 17.19 -15.89
N ILE A 306 17.58 18.46 -16.01
CA ILE A 306 17.38 19.49 -14.98
C ILE A 306 15.90 19.75 -14.73
N CYS A 307 15.05 19.75 -15.75
CA CYS A 307 13.63 20.04 -15.62
C CYS A 307 12.92 18.94 -14.82
N LEU A 308 13.26 17.68 -15.10
CA LEU A 308 12.82 16.53 -14.33
C LEU A 308 13.32 16.67 -12.89
N LEU A 309 14.62 16.86 -12.68
CA LEU A 309 15.23 16.98 -11.35
C LEU A 309 14.61 18.11 -10.52
N ALA A 310 14.36 19.27 -11.11
CA ALA A 310 13.68 20.40 -10.48
C ALA A 310 12.22 20.06 -10.11
N SER A 311 11.50 19.35 -10.98
CA SER A 311 10.16 18.83 -10.68
C SER A 311 10.19 17.78 -9.56
N GLU A 312 11.24 16.97 -9.46
CA GLU A 312 11.44 16.01 -8.37
C GLU A 312 11.73 16.72 -7.04
N ILE A 313 12.56 17.76 -7.07
CA ILE A 313 12.89 18.62 -5.93
C ILE A 313 11.67 19.38 -5.44
N ARG A 314 10.88 19.97 -6.34
CA ARG A 314 9.61 20.63 -6.02
C ARG A 314 8.57 19.66 -5.48
N GLY A 315 8.60 18.42 -5.98
CA GLY A 315 7.86 17.28 -5.43
C GLY A 315 8.44 16.72 -4.11
N GLY A 316 9.51 17.31 -3.56
CA GLY A 316 10.08 17.00 -2.25
C GLY A 316 11.03 15.80 -2.21
N ARG A 317 11.39 15.19 -3.35
CA ARG A 317 12.22 13.96 -3.40
C ARG A 317 13.61 14.13 -2.81
N TYR A 318 14.13 15.35 -2.86
CA TYR A 318 15.49 15.66 -2.41
C TYR A 318 15.53 16.41 -1.07
N GLY A 319 14.38 16.67 -0.41
CA GLY A 319 14.37 17.48 0.80
C GLY A 319 14.80 18.94 0.55
N ASN A 320 15.20 19.63 1.62
CA ASN A 320 15.42 21.07 1.67
C ASN A 320 16.80 21.44 2.25
N GLY A 321 17.36 22.57 1.82
CA GLY A 321 18.66 23.08 2.31
C GLY A 321 19.80 22.06 2.20
N ALA A 322 20.48 21.81 3.32
CA ALA A 322 21.62 20.89 3.42
C ALA A 322 21.25 19.41 3.16
N GLU A 323 19.98 19.02 3.32
CA GLU A 323 19.52 17.68 2.96
C GLU A 323 19.50 17.48 1.44
N ARG A 324 19.05 18.52 0.70
CA ARG A 324 19.05 18.54 -0.76
C ARG A 324 20.45 18.39 -1.32
N GLN A 325 21.40 19.14 -0.77
CA GLN A 325 22.79 19.05 -1.21
C GLN A 325 23.37 17.64 -0.97
N ARG A 326 23.05 17.01 0.16
CA ARG A 326 23.51 15.64 0.46
C ARG A 326 22.90 14.58 -0.47
N ARG A 327 21.65 14.73 -0.88
CA ARG A 327 20.92 13.77 -1.73
C ARG A 327 21.19 13.92 -3.23
N LEU A 328 21.60 15.11 -3.67
CA LEU A 328 22.02 15.33 -5.05
C LEU A 328 23.34 14.59 -5.31
N LYS A 329 23.46 13.93 -6.45
CA LYS A 329 24.72 13.33 -6.88
C LYS A 329 25.79 14.42 -7.08
N PRO A 330 27.10 14.12 -6.94
CA PRO A 330 28.17 15.10 -7.14
C PRO A 330 28.03 15.95 -8.41
N GLU A 331 27.68 15.32 -9.53
CA GLU A 331 27.45 15.94 -10.84
C GLU A 331 26.22 16.88 -10.85
N HIS A 332 25.20 16.61 -10.04
CA HIS A 332 24.04 17.49 -9.90
C HIS A 332 24.35 18.66 -8.95
N ARG A 333 25.17 18.44 -7.92
CA ARG A 333 25.61 19.51 -7.00
C ARG A 333 26.43 20.58 -7.72
N ALA A 334 27.26 20.19 -8.70
CA ALA A 334 28.03 21.12 -9.51
C ALA A 334 27.15 22.15 -10.26
N ARG A 335 25.87 21.81 -10.51
CA ARG A 335 24.90 22.66 -11.22
C ARG A 335 23.72 23.08 -10.33
N TYR A 336 23.94 23.13 -9.02
CA TYR A 336 22.90 23.42 -8.03
C TYR A 336 22.16 24.74 -8.30
N GLN A 337 22.86 25.77 -8.75
CA GLN A 337 22.27 27.09 -9.05
C GLN A 337 21.28 27.02 -10.22
N GLU A 338 21.61 26.29 -11.28
CA GLU A 338 20.73 26.09 -12.44
C GLU A 338 19.48 25.29 -12.05
N ILE A 339 19.68 24.26 -11.23
CA ILE A 339 18.58 23.43 -10.70
C ILE A 339 17.66 24.26 -9.82
N ASP A 340 18.19 25.10 -8.92
CA ASP A 340 17.35 25.93 -8.05
C ASP A 340 16.62 27.03 -8.82
N ALA A 341 17.25 27.64 -9.84
CA ALA A 341 16.59 28.59 -10.73
C ALA A 341 15.39 27.95 -11.46
N GLU A 342 15.55 26.73 -11.98
CA GLU A 342 14.47 25.98 -12.62
C GLU A 342 13.36 25.60 -11.62
N VAL A 343 13.71 25.25 -10.37
CA VAL A 343 12.72 25.02 -9.30
C VAL A 343 11.86 26.27 -9.06
N GLN A 344 12.43 27.47 -9.09
CA GLN A 344 11.67 28.71 -8.92
C GLN A 344 10.82 29.04 -10.16
N ARG A 345 11.34 28.83 -11.37
CA ARG A 345 10.57 28.98 -12.62
C ARG A 345 9.32 28.12 -12.61
N GLN A 346 9.45 26.84 -12.27
CA GLN A 346 8.34 25.89 -12.19
C GLN A 346 7.29 26.26 -11.12
N LYS A 347 7.71 26.88 -10.00
CA LYS A 347 6.75 27.36 -8.99
C LYS A 347 5.86 28.49 -9.51
N ASN A 348 6.40 29.37 -10.36
CA ASN A 348 5.67 30.49 -10.94
C ASN A 348 4.66 30.08 -12.02
N LEU A 349 4.76 28.84 -12.52
CA LEU A 349 3.87 28.23 -13.50
C LEU A 349 2.71 27.44 -12.88
N VAL A 350 2.66 27.34 -11.54
CA VAL A 350 1.51 26.81 -10.81
C VAL A 350 0.50 27.94 -10.61
N ARG A 351 -0.51 28.02 -11.49
CA ARG A 351 -1.60 29.00 -11.42
C ARG A 351 -2.93 28.33 -11.18
#